data_AF-A0A7S4QKP4-F1
#
_entry.id   AF-A0A7S4QKP4-F1
#
_cell.length_a   1.000
_cell.length_b   1.000
_cell.length_c   1.000
_cell.angle_alpha   90.00
_cell.angle_beta   90.00
_cell.angle_gamma   90.00
#
_symmetry.space_group_name_H-M   'P 1'
#
loop_
_entity.id
_entity.type
_entity.pdbx_description
1 polymer ?
#
loop_
_entity_poly.entity_id
_entity_poly.type
_entity_poly.pdbx_seq_one_letter_code
_entity_poly.pdbx_strand_id
1 'polypeptide(L)'
;GNITLAAGFIAYSGPFTSEFRSELVQLWLQTAQQLKLAADPYWKCADILCDPAEIREWCIESLPSDDLSVENAILVTRGRRWPLMVDPQSQGNRWIKSMKKDLGLGIIK
;
A
#
# COMPACT_ATOMS: atom_id res chain seq x y z
N GLY A 1 -17.36 -7.49 0.54
CA GLY A 1 -16.76 -6.54 -0.42
C GLY A 1 -15.36 -6.15 0.00
N ASN A 2 -15.23 -5.42 1.12
CA ASN A 2 -13.98 -4.74 1.52
C ASN A 2 -12.72 -5.61 1.48
N ILE A 3 -12.77 -6.84 2.01
CA ILE A 3 -11.63 -7.78 1.99
C ILE A 3 -11.27 -8.19 0.56
N THR A 4 -12.26 -8.40 -0.31
CA THR A 4 -12.05 -8.72 -1.73
C THR A 4 -11.36 -7.58 -2.46
N LEU A 5 -11.77 -6.33 -2.22
CA LEU A 5 -11.11 -5.16 -2.80
C LEU A 5 -9.68 -5.01 -2.27
N ALA A 6 -9.46 -5.21 -0.97
CA ALA A 6 -8.13 -5.17 -0.36
C ALA A 6 -7.18 -6.22 -0.94
N ALA A 7 -7.66 -7.46 -1.11
CA ALA A 7 -6.90 -8.53 -1.74
C ALA A 7 -6.56 -8.20 -3.21
N GLY A 8 -7.53 -7.68 -3.97
CA GLY A 8 -7.31 -7.21 -5.34
C GLY A 8 -6.29 -6.08 -5.40
N PHE A 9 -6.36 -5.13 -4.47
CA PHE A 9 -5.42 -4.02 -4.38
C PHE A 9 -3.99 -4.55 -4.18
N ILE A 10 -3.75 -5.39 -3.16
CA ILE A 10 -2.41 -5.97 -2.92
C ILE A 10 -1.91 -6.76 -4.15
N ALA A 11 -2.80 -7.49 -4.82
CA ALA A 11 -2.43 -8.35 -5.93
C ALA A 11 -2.08 -7.58 -7.22
N TYR A 12 -2.79 -6.48 -7.49
CA TYR A 12 -2.80 -5.85 -8.82
C TYR A 12 -2.40 -4.37 -8.84
N SER A 13 -2.53 -3.62 -7.74
CA SER A 13 -2.38 -2.15 -7.76
C SER A 13 -0.92 -1.67 -7.76
N GLY A 14 0.00 -2.53 -7.34
CA GLY A 14 1.43 -2.24 -7.16
C GLY A 14 2.10 -1.36 -8.24
N PRO A 15 2.06 -1.72 -9.52
CA PRO A 15 2.79 -1.02 -10.58
C PRO A 15 2.12 0.28 -11.06
N PHE A 16 0.91 0.59 -10.60
CA PHE A 16 0.12 1.71 -11.13
C PHE A 16 0.29 3.00 -10.33
N THR A 17 0.00 4.13 -10.98
CA THR A 17 -0.01 5.47 -10.35
C THR A 17 -1.25 5.65 -9.46
N SER A 18 -1.24 6.67 -8.60
CA SER A 18 -2.34 6.97 -7.68
C SER A 18 -3.68 7.17 -8.42
N GLU A 19 -3.64 7.83 -9.58
CA GLU A 19 -4.82 8.11 -10.39
C GLU A 19 -5.42 6.82 -10.94
N PHE A 20 -4.59 5.97 -11.53
CA PHE A 20 -5.05 4.69 -12.09
C PHE A 20 -5.53 3.73 -10.99
N ARG A 21 -4.88 3.72 -9.82
CA ARG A 21 -5.35 2.95 -8.66
C ARG A 21 -6.75 3.40 -8.23
N SER A 22 -6.99 4.71 -8.21
CA SER A 22 -8.29 5.28 -7.87
C SER A 22 -9.37 4.86 -8.88
N GLU A 23 -9.10 4.96 -10.18
CA GLU A 23 -9.99 4.49 -11.24
C GLU A 23 -10.31 2.99 -11.12
N LEU A 24 -9.28 2.18 -10.85
CA LEU A 24 -9.41 0.73 -10.68
C LEU A 24 -10.29 0.36 -9.48
N VAL A 25 -10.09 1.03 -8.34
CA VAL A 25 -10.93 0.83 -7.14
C VAL A 25 -12.37 1.25 -7.40
N GLN A 26 -12.61 2.37 -8.10
CA GLN A 26 -13.96 2.80 -8.46
C GLN A 26 -14.66 1.78 -9.36
N LEU A 27 -13.95 1.24 -10.36
CA LEU A 27 -14.47 0.17 -11.21
C LEU A 27 -14.85 -1.07 -10.37
N TRP A 28 -14.01 -1.47 -9.41
CA TRP A 28 -14.29 -2.60 -8.53
C TRP A 28 -15.48 -2.36 -7.60
N LEU A 29 -15.63 -1.15 -7.06
CA LEU A 29 -16.79 -0.77 -6.24
C LEU A 29 -18.09 -0.80 -7.05
N GLN A 30 -18.08 -0.26 -8.27
CA GLN A 30 -19.23 -0.34 -9.19
C GLN A 30 -19.58 -1.80 -9.52
N THR A 31 -18.56 -2.62 -9.80
CA THR A 31 -18.74 -4.05 -10.06
C THR A 31 -19.34 -4.78 -8.84
N ALA A 32 -18.82 -4.50 -7.64
CA ALA A 32 -19.34 -5.06 -6.40
C ALA A 32 -20.82 -4.68 -6.20
N GLN A 33 -21.18 -3.43 -6.46
CA GLN A 33 -22.57 -2.96 -6.38
C GLN A 33 -23.49 -3.69 -7.37
N GLN A 34 -23.07 -3.85 -8.62
CA GLN A 34 -23.83 -4.60 -9.64
C GLN A 34 -24.06 -6.06 -9.23
N LEU A 35 -23.04 -6.68 -8.61
CA LEU A 35 -23.11 -8.04 -8.09
C LEU A 35 -23.82 -8.15 -6.73
N LYS A 36 -24.35 -7.04 -6.20
CA LYS A 36 -24.98 -6.95 -4.86
C LYS A 36 -24.04 -7.39 -3.72
N LEU A 37 -22.73 -7.25 -3.92
CA LEU A 37 -21.72 -7.49 -2.91
C LEU A 37 -21.57 -6.24 -2.04
N ALA A 38 -21.93 -6.34 -0.76
CA ALA A 38 -21.75 -5.23 0.19
C ALA A 38 -20.26 -4.84 0.30
N ALA A 39 -19.97 -3.58 0.00
CA ALA A 39 -18.67 -2.93 0.16
C ALA A 39 -18.90 -1.49 0.62
N ASP A 40 -17.93 -0.92 1.33
CA ASP A 40 -17.94 0.47 1.73
C ASP A 40 -17.80 1.38 0.50
N PRO A 41 -18.72 2.32 0.22
CA PRO A 41 -18.58 3.26 -0.88
C PRO A 41 -17.41 4.24 -0.71
N TYR A 42 -16.93 4.43 0.53
CA TYR A 42 -15.78 5.28 0.85
C TYR A 42 -14.53 4.47 1.18
N TRP A 43 -14.45 3.24 0.66
CA TRP A 43 -13.36 2.31 0.92
C TRP A 43 -11.98 2.94 0.71
N LYS A 44 -11.11 2.81 1.71
CA LYS A 44 -9.67 3.05 1.58
C LYS A 44 -8.90 1.78 1.93
N CYS A 45 -7.79 1.58 1.23
CA CYS A 45 -6.89 0.45 1.43
C CYS A 45 -6.35 0.39 2.87
N ALA A 46 -5.92 1.54 3.39
CA ALA A 46 -5.35 1.67 4.73
C ALA A 46 -6.33 1.27 5.84
N ASP A 47 -7.62 1.61 5.71
CA ASP A 47 -8.64 1.33 6.73
C ASP A 47 -8.87 -0.17 6.95
N ILE A 48 -8.50 -1.01 5.97
CA ILE A 48 -8.66 -2.46 6.03
C ILE A 48 -7.33 -3.18 6.33
N LEU A 49 -6.21 -2.64 5.86
CA LEU A 49 -4.93 -3.35 5.83
C LEU A 49 -3.90 -2.85 6.84
N CYS A 50 -4.17 -1.73 7.53
CA CYS A 50 -3.27 -1.12 8.48
C CYS A 50 -3.97 -0.68 9.77
N ASP A 51 -3.18 -0.64 10.85
CA ASP A 51 -3.53 0.06 12.08
C ASP A 51 -2.96 1.50 12.02
N PRO A 52 -3.68 2.52 12.52
CA PRO A 52 -3.14 3.87 12.64
C PRO A 52 -1.81 3.98 13.42
N ALA A 53 -1.54 3.08 14.37
CA ALA A 53 -0.27 2.99 15.07
C ALA A 53 0.89 2.57 14.14
N GLU A 54 0.67 1.58 13.28
CA GLU A 54 1.66 1.12 12.30
C GLU A 54 1.99 2.23 11.28
N ILE A 55 0.97 2.95 10.80
CA ILE A 55 1.19 4.10 9.90
C ILE A 55 2.05 5.16 10.59
N ARG A 56 1.80 5.43 11.88
CA ARG A 56 2.63 6.36 12.66
C ARG A 56 4.08 5.89 12.81
N GLU A 57 4.30 4.60 13.01
CA GLU A 57 5.64 4.02 13.06
C GLU A 57 6.37 4.22 11.72
N TRP A 58 5.70 3.95 10.59
CA TRP A 58 6.28 4.23 9.27
C TRP A 58 6.65 5.70 9.08
N CYS A 59 5.82 6.62 9.58
CA CYS A 59 6.13 8.05 9.55
C CYS A 59 7.38 8.40 10.36
N ILE A 60 7.57 7.80 11.54
CA ILE A 60 8.79 7.94 12.34
C ILE A 60 10.00 7.38 11.57
N GLU A 61 9.80 6.30 10.82
CA GLU A 61 10.79 5.71 9.92
C GLU A 61 11.01 6.50 8.61
N SER A 62 10.51 7.75 8.54
CA SER A 62 10.67 8.67 7.42
C SER A 62 9.86 8.32 6.16
N LEU A 63 8.81 7.50 6.28
CA LEU A 63 7.77 7.42 5.25
C LEU A 63 6.93 8.72 5.30
N PRO A 64 6.60 9.34 4.16
CA PRO A 64 5.61 10.41 4.15
C PRO A 64 4.24 9.93 4.61
N SER A 65 3.46 10.84 5.17
CA SER A 65 2.11 10.57 5.65
C SER A 65 1.02 10.74 4.59
N ASP A 66 1.37 10.87 3.31
CA ASP A 66 0.38 10.97 2.22
C ASP A 66 -0.18 9.59 1.85
N ASP A 67 -1.40 9.58 1.30
CA ASP A 67 -2.13 8.35 0.97
C ASP A 67 -1.33 7.44 0.01
N LEU A 68 -0.63 8.00 -0.97
CA LEU A 68 0.17 7.21 -1.94
C LEU A 68 1.35 6.52 -1.25
N SER A 69 2.06 7.22 -0.36
CA SER A 69 3.16 6.66 0.42
C SER A 69 2.69 5.54 1.34
N VAL A 70 1.55 5.72 2.01
CA VAL A 70 0.93 4.69 2.85
C VAL A 70 0.50 3.48 2.02
N GLU A 71 -0.13 3.68 0.87
CA GLU A 71 -0.48 2.59 -0.05
C GLU A 71 0.74 1.80 -0.52
N ASN A 72 1.84 2.49 -0.84
CA ASN A 72 3.08 1.84 -1.24
C ASN A 72 3.68 1.02 -0.09
N ALA A 73 3.64 1.53 1.15
CA ALA A 73 4.07 0.79 2.32
C ALA A 73 3.21 -0.46 2.57
N ILE A 74 1.89 -0.37 2.35
CA ILE A 74 0.98 -1.53 2.38
C ILE A 74 1.40 -2.57 1.34
N LEU A 75 1.65 -2.15 0.10
CA LEU A 75 2.03 -3.06 -0.98
C LEU A 75 3.37 -3.76 -0.68
N VAL A 76 4.31 -3.04 -0.10
CA VAL A 76 5.63 -3.56 0.30
C VAL A 76 5.52 -4.54 1.46
N THR A 77 4.68 -4.28 2.46
CA THR A 77 4.63 -5.06 3.70
C THR A 77 3.61 -6.21 3.67
N ARG A 78 2.54 -6.09 2.89
CA ARG A 78 1.48 -7.10 2.76
C ARG A 78 1.64 -7.99 1.53
N GLY A 79 2.47 -7.59 0.57
CA GLY A 79 2.76 -8.40 -0.61
C GLY A 79 3.46 -9.71 -0.26
N ARG A 80 2.99 -10.83 -0.82
CA ARG A 80 3.64 -12.14 -0.65
C ARG A 80 4.96 -12.28 -1.43
N ARG A 81 5.15 -11.44 -2.44
CA ARG A 81 6.35 -11.42 -3.30
C ARG A 81 7.25 -10.28 -2.87
N TRP A 82 8.55 -10.45 -3.03
CA TRP A 82 9.53 -9.38 -2.81
C TRP A 82 9.20 -8.18 -3.72
N PRO A 83 8.97 -6.98 -3.16
CA PRO A 83 8.60 -5.83 -3.94
C PRO A 83 9.82 -5.28 -4.69
N LEU A 84 9.61 -4.90 -5.94
CA LEU A 84 10.56 -4.11 -6.71
C LEU A 84 10.16 -2.63 -6.59
N MET A 85 10.94 -1.85 -5.85
CA MET A 85 10.66 -0.42 -5.65
C MET A 85 11.26 0.41 -6.78
N VAL A 86 10.40 1.12 -7.51
CA VAL A 86 10.81 2.15 -8.48
C VAL A 86 10.85 3.48 -7.74
N ASP A 87 12.02 3.87 -7.25
CA ASP A 87 12.18 4.96 -6.28
C ASP A 87 13.28 5.96 -6.72
N PRO A 88 12.97 6.91 -7.62
CA PRO A 88 13.96 7.88 -8.11
C PRO A 88 14.43 8.86 -7.03
N GLN A 89 13.63 9.08 -5.99
CA GLN A 89 13.94 10.01 -4.90
C GLN A 89 14.65 9.34 -3.71
N SER A 90 14.89 8.03 -3.80
CA SER A 90 15.47 7.20 -2.73
C SER A 90 14.69 7.26 -1.41
N GLN A 91 13.39 7.58 -1.45
CA GLN A 91 12.55 7.70 -0.27
C GLN A 91 12.19 6.35 0.32
N GLY A 92 11.70 5.42 -0.51
CA GLY A 92 11.46 4.04 -0.11
C GLY A 92 12.76 3.38 0.39
N ASN A 93 13.88 3.66 -0.27
CA ASN A 93 15.20 3.19 0.18
C ASN A 93 15.56 3.67 1.59
N ARG A 94 15.35 4.96 1.89
CA ARG A 94 15.57 5.52 3.23
C ARG A 94 14.63 4.90 4.26
N TRP A 95 13.36 4.76 3.92
CA TRP A 95 12.35 4.15 4.80
C TRP A 95 12.72 2.70 5.18
N ILE A 96 13.03 1.83 4.21
CA ILE A 96 13.42 0.43 4.49
C ILE A 96 14.68 0.35 5.37
N LYS A 97 15.68 1.21 5.12
CA LYS A 97 16.90 1.26 5.94
C LYS A 97 16.62 1.70 7.37
N SER A 98 15.70 2.64 7.56
CA SER A 98 15.27 3.07 8.87
C SER A 98 14.51 1.96 9.59
N MET A 99 13.50 1.37 8.93
CA MET A 99 12.66 0.29 9.46
C MET A 99 13.45 -0.96 9.88
N LYS A 100 14.52 -1.28 9.16
CA LYS A 100 15.31 -2.51 9.38
C LYS A 100 16.69 -2.20 9.93
N LYS A 101 16.88 -1.02 10.53
CA LYS A 101 18.17 -0.54 11.05
C LYS A 101 18.81 -1.53 12.02
N ASP A 102 18.02 -2.11 12.92
CA ASP A 102 18.52 -2.99 13.97
C ASP A 102 18.78 -4.43 13.49
N LEU A 103 18.37 -4.76 12.25
CA LEU A 103 18.53 -6.09 11.66
C LEU A 103 19.84 -6.27 10.87
N GLY A 104 20.70 -5.24 10.83
CA GLY A 104 22.01 -5.33 10.19
C GLY A 104 21.93 -5.56 8.67
N LEU A 105 21.08 -4.78 7.97
CA LEU A 105 20.89 -4.87 6.53
C LEU A 105 22.21 -4.83 5.74
N GLY A 106 22.51 -5.90 4.99
CA GLY A 106 23.58 -5.93 4.00
C GLY A 106 23.16 -5.23 2.70
N ILE A 107 23.89 -4.20 2.29
CA ILE A 107 23.63 -3.45 1.05
C ILE A 107 24.66 -3.90 0.00
N ILE A 108 24.17 -4.46 -1.10
CA ILE A 108 24.99 -4.89 -2.24
C ILE A 108 24.78 -3.86 -3.37
N LYS A 109 25.88 -3.42 -3.99
CA LYS A 109 25.91 -2.49 -5.12
C LYS A 109 26.38 -3.19 -6.38
#